data_AF-A0A358NE90-F1
#
_entry.id   AF-A0A358NE90-F1
#
_cell.length_a   1.000
_cell.length_b   1.000
_cell.length_c   1.000
_cell.angle_alpha   90.00
_cell.angle_beta   90.00
_cell.angle_gamma   90.00
#
_symmetry.space_group_name_H-M   'P 1'
#
loop_
_entity.id
_entity.type
_entity.pdbx_description
1 polymer ?
#
loop_
_entity_poly.entity_id
_entity_poly.type
_entity_poly.pdbx_seq_one_letter_code
_entity_poly.pdbx_strand_id
1 'polypeptide(L)'
;AGINLDSEFVLNRATLVVDNWTMYEAWKEELSYPYSAVMGLIGTYYLDWIHEGKMDPSQIINLGDIVAGKLIGRKSGDEKIIFGMGGMPVYDVAWSYEVYNRALDMGIGTSLNLWDTPYLY
;
A
#
# COMPACT_ATOMS: atom_id res chain seq x y z
N ALA A 1 -8.57 -9.53 -6.25
CA ALA A 1 -9.71 -8.63 -6.57
C ALA A 1 -9.29 -7.82 -7.78
N GLY A 2 -10.09 -7.77 -8.84
CA GLY A 2 -9.80 -6.94 -10.01
C GLY A 2 -10.71 -5.71 -10.01
N ILE A 3 -10.14 -4.53 -10.21
CA ILE A 3 -10.90 -3.30 -10.42
C ILE A 3 -10.58 -2.77 -11.82
N ASN A 4 -11.62 -2.44 -12.59
CA ASN A 4 -11.47 -1.79 -13.89
C ASN A 4 -12.16 -0.43 -13.81
N LEU A 5 -11.37 0.63 -13.90
CA LEU A 5 -11.82 2.02 -13.87
C LEU A 5 -11.60 2.67 -15.23
N ASP A 6 -12.43 3.64 -15.57
CA ASP A 6 -12.25 4.46 -16.77
C ASP A 6 -10.88 5.17 -16.72
N SER A 7 -9.99 4.84 -17.67
CA SER A 7 -8.62 5.35 -17.68
C SER A 7 -8.57 6.86 -17.88
N GLU A 8 -9.51 7.45 -18.62
CA GLU A 8 -9.55 8.91 -18.79
C GLU A 8 -9.80 9.60 -17.45
N PHE A 9 -10.74 9.06 -16.65
CA PHE A 9 -11.03 9.57 -15.32
C PHE A 9 -9.81 9.46 -14.40
N VAL A 10 -9.15 8.31 -14.38
CA VAL A 10 -8.00 8.07 -13.49
C VAL A 10 -6.82 8.95 -13.88
N LEU A 11 -6.51 9.06 -15.17
CA LEU A 11 -5.36 9.81 -15.66
C LEU A 11 -5.52 11.33 -15.50
N ASN A 12 -6.74 11.86 -15.64
CA ASN A 12 -6.95 13.30 -15.82
C ASN A 12 -7.85 13.95 -14.76
N ARG A 13 -8.66 13.18 -14.02
CA ARG A 13 -9.73 13.74 -13.16
C ARG A 13 -9.67 13.28 -11.70
N ALA A 14 -8.83 12.31 -11.37
CA ALA A 14 -8.66 11.80 -10.03
C ALA A 14 -7.33 12.22 -9.41
N THR A 15 -7.33 12.45 -8.09
CA THR A 15 -6.12 12.50 -7.29
C THR A 15 -5.72 11.09 -6.92
N LEU A 16 -4.48 10.70 -7.26
CA LEU A 16 -3.98 9.34 -7.07
C LEU A 16 -3.17 9.27 -5.79
N VAL A 17 -3.70 8.57 -4.79
CA VAL A 17 -3.00 8.31 -3.53
C VAL A 17 -2.75 6.82 -3.44
N VAL A 18 -1.54 6.43 -3.06
CA VAL A 18 -1.18 5.03 -2.79
C VAL A 18 -0.62 4.91 -1.38
N ASP A 19 -0.66 3.70 -0.81
CA ASP A 19 -0.02 3.43 0.47
C ASP A 19 1.50 3.68 0.42
N ASN A 20 2.18 3.09 -0.57
CA ASN A 20 3.60 3.27 -0.83
C ASN A 20 3.94 2.94 -2.29
N TRP A 21 4.34 3.94 -3.08
CA TRP A 21 4.67 3.77 -4.48
C TRP A 21 5.89 2.87 -4.72
N THR A 22 6.92 2.98 -3.89
CA THR A 22 8.16 2.19 -4.04
C THR A 22 7.90 0.69 -3.94
N MET A 23 6.88 0.26 -3.21
CA MET A 23 6.43 -1.14 -3.18
C MET A 23 5.95 -1.60 -4.55
N TYR A 24 5.13 -0.80 -5.24
CA TYR A 24 4.66 -1.12 -6.59
C TYR A 24 5.82 -1.13 -7.59
N GLU A 25 6.80 -0.25 -7.43
CA GLU A 25 8.00 -0.26 -8.28
C GLU A 25 8.83 -1.53 -8.10
N ALA A 26 8.98 -2.03 -6.86
CA ALA A 26 9.67 -3.28 -6.58
C ALA A 26 8.99 -4.48 -7.25
N TRP A 27 7.67 -4.49 -7.38
CA TRP A 27 6.97 -5.56 -8.09
C TRP A 27 7.35 -5.68 -9.56
N LYS A 28 7.95 -4.65 -10.19
CA LYS A 28 8.48 -4.79 -11.56
C LYS A 28 9.57 -5.86 -11.66
N GLU A 29 10.24 -6.18 -10.55
CA GLU A 29 11.26 -7.24 -10.48
C GLU A 29 10.63 -8.64 -10.40
N GLU A 30 9.42 -8.75 -9.86
CA GLU A 30 8.72 -10.02 -9.61
C GLU A 30 7.67 -10.35 -10.67
N LEU A 31 7.10 -9.33 -11.31
CA LEU A 31 5.97 -9.44 -12.23
C LEU A 31 6.39 -9.17 -13.68
N SER A 32 5.76 -9.89 -14.60
CA SER A 32 5.89 -9.62 -16.04
C SER A 32 4.81 -8.64 -16.50
N TYR A 33 5.18 -7.73 -17.40
CA TYR A 33 4.21 -6.89 -18.10
C TYR A 33 3.26 -7.73 -18.98
N PRO A 34 1.95 -7.41 -19.06
CA PRO A 34 1.25 -6.35 -18.34
C PRO A 34 1.01 -6.70 -16.86
N TYR A 35 1.44 -5.82 -15.97
CA TYR A 35 1.43 -6.02 -14.52
C TYR A 35 0.00 -6.10 -13.98
N SER A 36 -0.94 -5.34 -14.56
CA SER A 36 -2.35 -5.37 -14.19
C SER A 36 -3.01 -6.71 -14.44
N ALA A 37 -2.60 -7.45 -15.47
CA ALA A 37 -3.15 -8.76 -15.78
C ALA A 37 -2.79 -9.81 -14.72
N VAL A 38 -1.66 -9.63 -14.03
CA VAL A 38 -1.19 -10.56 -12.99
C VAL A 38 -1.87 -10.29 -11.64
N MET A 39 -1.92 -9.02 -11.21
CA MET A 39 -2.38 -8.66 -9.86
C MET A 39 -3.79 -8.05 -9.82
N GLY A 40 -4.22 -7.33 -10.86
CA GLY A 40 -5.52 -6.65 -10.92
C GLY A 40 -5.71 -5.49 -9.93
N LEU A 41 -4.65 -5.07 -9.23
CA LEU A 41 -4.68 -3.95 -8.29
C LEU A 41 -4.49 -2.62 -9.02
N ILE A 42 -5.15 -1.56 -8.57
CA ILE A 42 -5.10 -0.27 -9.28
C ILE A 42 -3.67 0.27 -9.45
N GLY A 43 -2.78 0.04 -8.49
CA GLY A 43 -1.38 0.43 -8.62
C GLY A 43 -0.62 -0.33 -9.72
N THR A 44 -1.01 -1.56 -10.07
CA THR A 44 -0.40 -2.27 -11.22
C THR A 44 -0.93 -1.78 -12.56
N TYR A 45 -2.14 -1.20 -12.62
CA TYR A 45 -2.57 -0.42 -13.79
C TYR A 45 -1.75 0.86 -13.96
N TYR A 46 -1.34 1.52 -12.86
CA TYR A 46 -0.46 2.69 -12.94
C TYR A 46 0.91 2.30 -13.52
N LEU A 47 1.46 1.16 -13.11
CA LEU A 47 2.70 0.63 -13.69
C LEU A 47 2.58 0.40 -15.20
N ASP A 48 1.48 -0.18 -15.66
CA ASP A 48 1.21 -0.38 -17.09
C ASP A 48 1.11 0.96 -17.83
N TRP A 49 0.35 1.94 -17.30
CA TRP A 49 0.22 3.26 -17.94
C TRP A 49 1.53 4.07 -17.94
N ILE A 50 2.37 3.93 -16.91
CA ILE A 50 3.72 4.51 -16.90
C ILE A 50 4.60 3.83 -17.96
N HIS A 51 4.55 2.50 -18.06
CA HIS A 51 5.26 1.74 -19.09
C HIS A 51 4.84 2.16 -20.51
N GLU A 52 3.55 2.42 -20.71
CA GLU A 52 2.96 2.89 -21.97
C GLU A 52 3.18 4.40 -22.23
N GLY A 53 3.79 5.15 -21.30
CA GLY A 53 4.01 6.59 -21.42
C GLY A 53 2.74 7.46 -21.30
N LYS A 54 1.66 6.91 -20.71
CA LYS A 54 0.37 7.60 -20.53
C LYS A 54 0.23 8.30 -19.18
N MET A 55 1.06 7.94 -18.20
CA MET A 55 1.04 8.50 -16.84
C MET A 55 2.44 8.96 -16.44
N ASP A 56 2.52 10.12 -15.79
CA ASP A 56 3.74 10.59 -15.15
C ASP A 56 3.77 10.08 -13.69
N PRO A 57 4.85 9.40 -13.25
CA PRO A 57 4.97 8.92 -11.86
C PRO A 57 4.76 10.01 -10.80
N SER A 58 5.04 11.28 -11.12
CA SER A 58 4.81 12.41 -10.21
C SER A 58 3.34 12.69 -9.91
N GLN A 59 2.40 12.11 -10.67
CA GLN A 59 0.96 12.17 -10.37
C GLN A 59 0.57 11.35 -9.13
N ILE A 60 1.45 10.44 -8.68
CA ILE A 60 1.18 9.49 -7.61
C ILE A 60 1.65 10.05 -6.28
N ILE A 61 0.75 10.10 -5.30
CA ILE A 61 1.01 10.63 -3.96
C ILE A 61 1.10 9.49 -2.95
N ASN A 62 2.15 9.47 -2.13
CA ASN A 62 2.25 8.52 -1.02
C ASN A 62 1.41 9.00 0.18
N LEU A 63 0.58 8.10 0.72
CA LEU A 63 -0.18 8.34 1.94
C LEU A 63 0.75 8.67 3.11
N GLY A 64 1.93 8.04 3.18
CA GLY A 64 2.94 8.34 4.21
C GLY A 64 3.39 9.80 4.23
N ASP A 65 3.51 10.46 3.08
CA ASP A 65 3.88 11.88 3.03
C ASP A 65 2.74 12.80 3.48
N ILE A 66 1.49 12.40 3.26
CA ILE A 66 0.31 13.09 3.80
C ILE A 66 0.25 12.95 5.32
N VAL A 67 0.38 11.71 5.84
CA VAL A 67 0.33 11.43 7.29
C VAL A 67 1.46 12.12 8.04
N ALA A 68 2.65 12.20 7.43
CA ALA A 68 3.80 12.92 7.99
C ALA A 68 3.70 14.46 7.89
N GLY A 69 2.62 14.99 7.30
CA GLY A 69 2.41 16.44 7.15
C GLY A 69 3.29 17.12 6.10
N LYS A 70 3.99 16.35 5.25
CA LYS A 70 4.81 16.91 4.15
C LYS A 70 3.94 17.39 3.00
N LEU A 71 2.83 16.71 2.77
CA LEU A 71 1.83 17.07 1.77
C LEU A 71 0.47 17.26 2.45
N ILE A 72 -0.32 18.19 1.94
CA ILE A 72 -1.72 18.28 2.31
C ILE A 72 -2.46 17.09 1.70
N GLY A 73 -3.37 16.48 2.46
CA GLY A 73 -4.26 15.46 1.96
C GLY A 73 -5.33 16.06 1.05
N ARG A 74 -6.60 15.87 1.41
CA ARG A 74 -7.71 16.49 0.69
C ARG A 74 -7.62 18.02 0.75
N LYS A 75 -7.69 18.65 -0.43
CA LYS A 75 -7.65 20.09 -0.67
C LYS A 75 -9.05 20.70 -0.81
N SER A 76 -10.04 19.92 -1.25
CA SER A 76 -11.44 20.40 -1.35
C SER A 76 -12.48 19.28 -1.22
N GLY A 77 -13.74 19.67 -1.02
CA GLY A 77 -14.88 18.74 -1.01
C GLY A 77 -15.19 18.13 -2.39
N ASP A 78 -14.73 18.77 -3.47
CA ASP A 78 -15.02 18.33 -4.83
C ASP A 78 -14.03 17.27 -5.32
N GLU A 79 -12.83 17.20 -4.73
CA GLU A 79 -11.78 16.25 -5.12
C GLU A 79 -12.26 14.80 -5.11
N LYS A 80 -11.97 14.10 -6.22
CA LYS A 80 -12.17 12.66 -6.33
C LYS A 80 -10.82 11.99 -6.11
N ILE A 81 -10.70 11.25 -5.02
CA ILE A 81 -9.45 10.60 -4.62
C ILE A 81 -9.61 9.11 -4.84
N ILE A 82 -8.69 8.52 -5.59
CA ILE A 82 -8.53 7.07 -5.67
C ILE A 82 -7.40 6.70 -4.72
N PHE A 83 -7.73 5.91 -3.71
CA PHE A 83 -6.74 5.33 -2.83
C PHE A 83 -6.43 3.89 -3.28
N GLY A 84 -5.23 3.69 -3.80
CA GLY A 84 -4.68 2.37 -4.12
C GLY A 84 -3.96 1.77 -2.92
N MET A 85 -4.51 0.71 -2.35
CA MET A 85 -3.87 -0.06 -1.29
C MET A 85 -3.35 -1.36 -1.89
N GLY A 86 -2.02 -1.54 -1.90
CA GLY A 86 -1.38 -2.77 -2.35
C GLY A 86 -1.13 -3.71 -1.18
N GLY A 87 -0.89 -3.09 -0.03
CA GLY A 87 -0.81 -3.73 1.26
C GLY A 87 0.62 -3.99 1.70
N MET A 88 0.95 -3.48 2.89
CA MET A 88 2.27 -3.53 3.49
C MET A 88 2.23 -4.22 4.86
N PRO A 89 3.01 -5.28 5.09
CA PRO A 89 3.10 -5.95 6.39
C PRO A 89 3.45 -5.03 7.58
N VAL A 90 4.01 -3.84 7.32
CA VAL A 90 4.37 -2.86 8.34
C VAL A 90 3.19 -2.44 9.21
N TYR A 91 2.00 -2.24 8.64
CA TYR A 91 0.83 -1.85 9.43
C TYR A 91 0.25 -3.04 10.21
N ASP A 92 0.44 -4.28 9.73
CA ASP A 92 0.04 -5.49 10.46
C ASP A 92 0.90 -5.65 11.71
N VAL A 93 2.22 -5.47 11.58
CA VAL A 93 3.16 -5.52 12.71
C VAL A 93 2.92 -4.37 13.68
N ALA A 94 2.75 -3.14 13.18
CA ALA A 94 2.50 -1.97 14.02
C ALA A 94 1.20 -2.12 14.83
N TRP A 95 0.11 -2.56 14.18
CA TRP A 95 -1.16 -2.77 14.87
C TRP A 95 -1.11 -3.97 15.83
N SER A 96 -0.45 -5.06 15.44
CA SER A 96 -0.27 -6.22 16.30
C SER A 96 0.52 -5.88 17.57
N TYR A 97 1.52 -4.99 17.48
CA TYR A 97 2.26 -4.51 18.63
C TYR A 97 1.39 -3.72 19.61
N GLU A 98 0.53 -2.82 19.11
CA GLU A 98 -0.42 -2.07 19.94
C GLU A 98 -1.40 -3.02 20.66
N VAL A 99 -1.99 -3.96 19.91
CA VAL A 99 -2.91 -4.97 20.47
C VAL A 99 -2.19 -5.85 21.50
N TYR A 100 -0.96 -6.26 21.22
CA TYR A 100 -0.14 -7.06 22.13
C TYR A 100 0.13 -6.34 23.45
N ASN A 101 0.58 -5.07 23.42
CA ASN A 101 0.80 -4.29 24.64
C ASN A 101 -0.48 -4.13 25.44
N ARG A 102 -1.62 -3.88 24.76
CA ARG A 102 -2.91 -3.77 25.44
C ARG A 102 -3.32 -5.08 26.10
N ALA A 103 -3.05 -6.22 25.47
CA ALA A 103 -3.32 -7.54 26.05
C ALA A 103 -2.47 -7.77 27.31
N LEU A 104 -1.18 -7.37 27.30
CA LEU A 104 -0.31 -7.42 28.49
C LEU A 104 -0.87 -6.60 29.65
N ASP A 105 -1.24 -5.34 29.42
CA ASP A 105 -1.81 -4.46 30.44
C ASP A 105 -3.10 -5.02 31.08
N MET A 106 -3.87 -5.78 30.30
CA MET A 106 -5.13 -6.37 30.72
C MET A 106 -4.99 -7.80 31.27
N GLY A 107 -3.78 -8.37 31.27
CA GLY A 107 -3.56 -9.77 31.67
C GLY A 107 -4.23 -10.79 30.74
N ILE A 108 -4.39 -10.46 29.46
CA ILE A 108 -5.00 -11.30 28.42
C ILE A 108 -3.91 -12.07 27.66
N GLY A 109 -4.10 -13.38 27.47
CA GLY A 109 -3.26 -14.21 26.61
C GLY A 109 -2.70 -15.44 27.32
N THR A 110 -1.73 -16.11 26.70
CA THR A 110 -1.05 -17.27 27.26
C THR A 110 0.42 -17.20 26.89
N SER A 111 1.31 -17.22 27.88
CA SER A 111 2.74 -17.29 27.64
C SER A 111 3.11 -18.69 27.15
N LEU A 112 3.81 -18.78 26.03
CA LEU A 112 4.30 -20.03 25.47
C LEU A 112 5.81 -20.11 25.66
N ASN A 113 6.31 -21.26 26.09
CA ASN A 113 7.74 -21.52 26.11
C ASN A 113 8.23 -21.80 24.68
N LEU A 114 9.24 -21.07 24.22
CA LEU A 114 9.76 -21.23 22.86
C LEU A 114 10.63 -22.51 22.73
N TRP A 115 11.45 -22.79 23.76
CA TRP A 115 12.24 -24.02 23.89
C TRP A 115 12.71 -24.20 25.33
N ASP A 116 12.87 -25.46 25.78
CA ASP A 116 13.54 -25.76 27.06
C ASP A 116 15.06 -25.64 26.93
N THR A 117 15.61 -25.93 25.75
CA THR A 117 17.03 -25.77 25.40
C THR A 117 17.13 -25.43 23.91
N PRO A 118 17.87 -24.39 23.51
CA PRO A 118 17.99 -24.00 22.11
C PRO A 118 18.74 -25.06 21.30
N TYR A 119 18.32 -25.30 20.06
CA TYR A 119 19.09 -26.13 19.13
C TYR A 119 20.24 -25.30 18.54
N LEU A 120 21.44 -25.48 19.11
CA LEU A 120 22.69 -24.94 18.57
C LEU A 120 23.40 -26.06 17.83
N TYR A 121 23.45 -25.97 16.50
CA TYR A 121 24.27 -26.84 15.66
C TYR A 121 25.67 -26.26 15.46
#